data_AF-A0AAV4BE24-F1
#
_entry.id   AF-A0AAV4BE24-F1
#
_cell.length_a   1.000
_cell.length_b   1.000
_cell.length_c   1.000
_cell.angle_alpha   90.00
_cell.angle_beta   90.00
_cell.angle_gamma   90.00
#
_symmetry.space_group_name_H-M   'P 1'
#
loop_
_entity.id
_entity.type
_entity.pdbx_description
1 polymer ?
#
loop_
_entity_poly.entity_id
_entity_poly.type
_entity_poly.pdbx_seq_one_letter_code
_entity_poly.pdbx_strand_id
1 'polypeptide(L)'
;MNSHLQCSFICKGGMEDVMVSIRVFGNHDCGGTLIDDQWVLTAAHCLDEYNVYPLRTSLINNGLLQVAVGLHDVQETNPSKLISVADFYIYGDYNPSMPFMNENFDNQICVVTGWGDDETDGIPQRFLQKVSNPVQSNEKCSDSFGVQAVPSMVMCAGFKKGGKNSCHGDNGGPLVCERNGVWKLAGIVSGTVSGSCASPNDPMCIHQGVFLSGLDRRQDAPITVGWHSYWINNNKMKIKSKVLLC
;
A
#
# COMPACT_ATOMS: atom_id res chain seq x y z
N MET A 1 -16.84 -2.71 26.29
CA MET A 1 -15.41 -2.34 26.18
C MET A 1 -15.09 -2.44 24.70
N ASN A 2 -15.18 -1.32 23.99
CA ASN A 2 -15.15 -1.26 22.53
C ASN A 2 -13.79 -0.72 22.09
N SER A 3 -13.01 -1.53 21.35
CA SER A 3 -11.77 -1.09 20.71
C SER A 3 -12.11 -0.29 19.47
N HIS A 4 -12.16 1.03 19.61
CA HIS A 4 -12.32 1.97 18.51
C HIS A 4 -11.02 2.03 17.71
N LEU A 5 -11.06 1.56 16.46
CA LEU A 5 -10.03 1.88 15.47
C LEU A 5 -10.05 3.41 15.28
N GLN A 6 -8.90 4.06 15.16
CA GLN A 6 -8.74 5.45 14.73
C GLN A 6 -7.57 5.42 13.75
N CYS A 7 -7.84 5.64 12.47
CA CYS A 7 -6.80 5.76 11.46
C CYS A 7 -6.76 7.20 10.96
N SER A 8 -5.77 7.92 11.50
CA SER A 8 -5.30 9.21 11.00
C SER A 8 -3.79 9.13 10.89
N PHE A 9 -3.23 8.52 9.84
CA PHE A 9 -1.77 8.34 9.63
C PHE A 9 -0.95 7.73 10.79
N ILE A 10 -1.64 7.29 11.86
CA ILE A 10 -1.16 6.85 13.16
C ILE A 10 -2.11 5.73 13.56
N CYS A 11 -1.62 4.49 13.54
CA CYS A 11 -2.40 3.34 14.01
C CYS A 11 -2.20 3.21 15.52
N LYS A 12 -3.25 3.49 16.31
CA LYS A 12 -3.27 3.18 17.76
C LYS A 12 -3.71 1.74 18.06
N GLY A 13 -4.12 0.99 17.04
CA GLY A 13 -4.19 -0.47 16.99
C GLY A 13 -3.01 -1.03 16.18
N GLY A 14 -2.83 -2.36 16.19
CA GLY A 14 -1.77 -3.01 15.42
C GLY A 14 -1.87 -2.67 13.92
N MET A 15 -0.73 -2.62 13.23
CA MET A 15 -0.63 -2.35 11.78
C MET A 15 -1.51 -3.28 10.94
N GLU A 16 -1.90 -4.43 11.49
CA GLU A 16 -2.69 -5.47 10.84
C GLU A 16 -4.12 -5.03 10.53
N ASP A 17 -4.66 -4.02 11.23
CA ASP A 17 -6.05 -3.57 11.06
C ASP A 17 -6.27 -2.69 9.81
N VAL A 18 -5.19 -2.11 9.27
CA VAL A 18 -5.25 -1.26 8.06
C VAL A 18 -4.86 -1.98 6.77
N MET A 19 -4.51 -3.26 6.89
CA MET A 19 -4.08 -4.09 5.78
C MET A 19 -5.24 -4.39 4.85
N VAL A 20 -5.01 -4.24 3.55
CA VAL A 20 -5.99 -4.55 2.53
C VAL A 20 -5.41 -5.56 1.53
N SER A 21 -6.19 -6.59 1.24
CA SER A 21 -5.99 -7.47 0.10
C SER A 21 -6.93 -7.02 -1.01
N ILE A 22 -6.36 -6.50 -2.11
CA ILE A 22 -7.09 -6.21 -3.33
C ILE A 22 -7.26 -7.52 -4.08
N ARG A 23 -8.52 -7.83 -4.43
CA ARG A 23 -8.89 -9.10 -5.04
C ARG A 23 -9.55 -8.88 -6.39
N VAL A 24 -9.06 -9.60 -7.38
CA VAL A 24 -9.55 -9.56 -8.76
C VAL A 24 -9.94 -10.97 -9.17
N PHE A 25 -11.16 -11.15 -9.67
CA PHE A 25 -11.75 -12.46 -9.96
C PHE A 25 -11.70 -13.43 -8.76
N GLY A 26 -11.76 -12.89 -7.54
CA GLY A 26 -11.71 -13.65 -6.29
C GLY A 26 -10.31 -14.00 -5.78
N ASN A 27 -9.25 -13.74 -6.54
CA ASN A 27 -7.86 -14.01 -6.13
C ASN A 27 -7.20 -12.77 -5.55
N HIS A 28 -6.28 -12.94 -4.61
CA HIS A 28 -5.40 -11.85 -4.17
C HIS A 28 -4.49 -11.42 -5.33
N ASP A 29 -4.44 -10.12 -5.58
CA ASP A 29 -3.70 -9.51 -6.69
C ASP A 29 -2.61 -8.57 -6.15
N CYS A 30 -3.00 -7.68 -5.23
CA CYS A 30 -2.10 -6.71 -4.63
C CYS A 30 -2.48 -6.40 -3.17
N GLY A 31 -1.53 -5.79 -2.46
CA GLY A 31 -1.75 -5.14 -1.18
C GLY A 31 -2.38 -3.75 -1.34
N GLY A 32 -2.87 -3.25 -0.22
CA GLY A 32 -3.36 -1.89 -0.09
C GLY A 32 -3.38 -1.46 1.38
N THR A 33 -3.65 -0.19 1.59
CA THR A 33 -3.77 0.41 2.92
C THR A 33 -5.08 1.17 3.04
N LEU A 34 -5.82 0.92 4.13
CA LEU A 34 -6.99 1.72 4.47
C LEU A 34 -6.54 3.13 4.90
N ILE A 35 -6.94 4.16 4.16
CA ILE A 35 -6.58 5.56 4.43
C ILE A 35 -7.76 6.40 4.92
N ASP A 36 -8.99 5.89 4.75
CA ASP A 36 -10.23 6.46 5.26
C ASP A 36 -11.30 5.35 5.35
N ASP A 37 -12.48 5.67 5.88
CA ASP A 37 -13.62 4.76 6.03
C ASP A 37 -14.05 4.05 4.72
N GLN A 38 -13.88 4.71 3.58
CA GLN A 38 -14.26 4.21 2.26
C GLN A 38 -13.13 4.26 1.23
N TRP A 39 -11.89 4.54 1.66
CA TRP A 39 -10.76 4.74 0.76
C TRP A 39 -9.61 3.79 1.04
N VAL A 40 -9.24 3.03 0.01
CA VAL A 40 -8.02 2.23 -0.04
C VAL A 40 -7.00 2.91 -0.93
N LEU A 41 -5.76 2.94 -0.49
CA LEU A 41 -4.61 3.33 -1.28
C LEU A 41 -3.82 2.09 -1.75
N THR A 42 -3.35 2.11 -2.99
CA THR A 42 -2.49 1.06 -3.57
C THR A 42 -1.59 1.64 -4.67
N ALA A 43 -0.75 0.81 -5.28
CA ALA A 43 0.07 1.19 -6.43
C ALA A 43 -0.76 1.14 -7.74
N ALA A 44 -0.49 2.01 -8.72
CA ALA A 44 -1.28 2.01 -9.97
C ALA A 44 -1.16 0.74 -10.79
N HIS A 45 0.02 0.14 -10.83
CA HIS A 45 0.22 -1.06 -11.63
C HIS A 45 -0.63 -2.24 -11.14
N CYS A 46 -1.15 -2.21 -9.91
CA CYS A 46 -2.16 -3.15 -9.41
C CYS A 46 -3.53 -3.00 -10.09
N LEU A 47 -3.77 -1.89 -10.81
CA LEU A 47 -5.05 -1.56 -11.43
C LEU A 47 -4.95 -1.15 -12.90
N ASP A 48 -3.74 -0.84 -13.40
CA ASP A 48 -3.51 -0.32 -14.75
C ASP A 48 -4.04 -1.27 -15.83
N GLU A 49 -3.74 -2.57 -15.71
CA GLU A 49 -4.20 -3.61 -16.63
C GLU A 49 -5.73 -3.76 -16.62
N TYR A 50 -6.36 -3.43 -15.51
CA TYR A 50 -7.82 -3.49 -15.31
C TYR A 50 -8.53 -2.21 -15.75
N ASN A 51 -7.79 -1.14 -16.08
CA ASN A 51 -8.32 0.18 -16.43
C ASN A 51 -8.68 0.35 -17.91
N VAL A 52 -9.06 -0.73 -18.58
CA VAL A 52 -9.43 -0.73 -20.00
C VAL A 52 -10.91 -1.04 -20.18
N TYR A 53 -11.58 -0.40 -21.14
CA TYR A 53 -12.96 -0.73 -21.48
C TYR A 53 -13.00 -1.97 -22.40
N PRO A 54 -13.89 -2.95 -22.17
CA PRO A 54 -14.97 -2.99 -21.17
C PRO A 54 -14.60 -3.66 -19.84
N LEU A 55 -13.35 -4.09 -19.66
CA LEU A 55 -12.89 -4.86 -18.49
C LEU A 55 -13.19 -4.13 -17.17
N ARG A 56 -12.84 -2.84 -17.07
CA ARG A 56 -13.14 -1.99 -15.89
C ARG A 56 -14.62 -2.05 -15.50
N THR A 57 -15.49 -1.82 -16.48
CA THR A 57 -16.95 -1.80 -16.29
C THR A 57 -17.45 -3.17 -15.84
N SER A 58 -16.94 -4.25 -16.43
CA SER A 58 -17.29 -5.62 -16.05
C SER A 58 -16.86 -5.93 -14.61
N LEU A 59 -15.64 -5.58 -14.22
CA LEU A 59 -15.11 -5.83 -12.89
C LEU A 59 -15.94 -5.13 -11.80
N ILE A 60 -16.27 -3.86 -12.01
CA ILE A 60 -17.06 -3.06 -11.06
C ILE A 60 -18.52 -3.53 -11.00
N ASN A 61 -19.18 -3.69 -12.16
CA ASN A 61 -20.60 -4.00 -12.20
C ASN A 61 -20.92 -5.41 -11.73
N ASN A 62 -20.02 -6.37 -11.99
CA ASN A 62 -20.18 -7.76 -11.55
C ASN A 62 -19.56 -8.02 -10.17
N GLY A 63 -19.01 -7.00 -9.50
CA GLY A 63 -18.41 -7.13 -8.17
C GLY A 63 -17.18 -8.05 -8.14
N LEU A 64 -16.45 -8.17 -9.25
CA LEU A 64 -15.26 -9.02 -9.41
C LEU A 64 -13.97 -8.32 -8.95
N LEU A 65 -14.03 -7.00 -8.71
CA LEU A 65 -13.02 -6.25 -7.99
C LEU A 65 -13.50 -6.00 -6.56
N GLN A 66 -12.78 -6.53 -5.59
CA GLN A 66 -13.14 -6.54 -4.17
C GLN A 66 -11.93 -6.20 -3.30
N VAL A 67 -12.19 -5.85 -2.06
CA VAL A 67 -11.16 -5.69 -1.03
C VAL A 67 -11.51 -6.51 0.20
N ALA A 68 -10.52 -7.17 0.80
CA ALA A 68 -10.62 -7.77 2.12
C ALA A 68 -9.75 -6.98 3.10
N VAL A 69 -10.34 -6.52 4.20
CA VAL A 69 -9.71 -5.59 5.15
C VAL A 69 -9.37 -6.30 6.47
N GLY A 70 -8.16 -6.06 6.97
CA GLY A 70 -7.64 -6.61 8.22
C GLY A 70 -7.10 -8.04 8.08
N LEU A 71 -6.89 -8.71 9.21
CA LEU A 71 -6.45 -10.11 9.24
C LEU A 71 -7.50 -11.05 8.64
N HIS A 72 -7.07 -11.83 7.66
CA HIS A 72 -7.90 -12.87 7.02
C HIS A 72 -7.01 -13.93 6.37
N ASP A 73 -7.65 -15.06 6.03
CA ASP A 73 -7.09 -16.11 5.19
C ASP A 73 -7.35 -15.75 3.72
N VAL A 74 -6.30 -15.61 2.90
CA VAL A 74 -6.50 -15.22 1.49
C VAL A 74 -7.18 -16.30 0.66
N GLN A 75 -7.13 -17.56 1.09
CA GLN A 75 -7.79 -18.67 0.40
C GLN A 75 -9.27 -18.80 0.80
N GLU A 76 -9.73 -18.05 1.80
CA GLU A 76 -11.14 -18.02 2.16
C GLU A 76 -11.97 -17.41 1.01
N THR A 77 -13.04 -18.10 0.63
CA THR A 77 -13.92 -17.68 -0.47
C THR A 77 -14.86 -16.55 -0.08
N ASN A 78 -15.11 -16.36 1.23
CA ASN A 78 -15.94 -15.30 1.79
C ASN A 78 -15.33 -14.78 3.11
N PRO A 79 -14.16 -14.12 3.07
CA PRO A 79 -13.58 -13.54 4.28
C PRO A 79 -14.58 -12.57 4.90
N SER A 80 -14.61 -12.52 6.24
CA SER A 80 -15.67 -11.86 7.02
C SER A 80 -15.81 -10.34 6.76
N LYS A 81 -14.93 -9.75 5.94
CA LYS A 81 -14.89 -8.34 5.52
C LYS A 81 -14.57 -8.18 4.02
N LEU A 82 -15.17 -8.99 3.15
CA LEU A 82 -15.08 -8.79 1.71
C LEU A 82 -16.04 -7.69 1.24
N ILE A 83 -15.53 -6.66 0.59
CA ILE A 83 -16.30 -5.48 0.18
C ILE A 83 -16.07 -5.24 -1.32
N SER A 84 -17.15 -5.12 -2.10
CA SER A 84 -17.04 -4.76 -3.51
C SER A 84 -16.53 -3.33 -3.70
N VAL A 85 -15.70 -3.13 -4.72
CA VAL A 85 -15.21 -1.80 -5.10
C VAL A 85 -16.26 -1.08 -5.95
N ALA A 86 -16.56 0.17 -5.58
CA ALA A 86 -17.48 1.06 -6.31
C ALA A 86 -16.82 1.68 -7.53
N ASP A 87 -15.56 2.10 -7.38
CA ASP A 87 -14.80 2.76 -8.42
C ASP A 87 -13.31 2.79 -8.03
N PHE A 88 -12.43 2.97 -9.02
CA PHE A 88 -11.01 3.18 -8.76
C PHE A 88 -10.41 4.30 -9.61
N TYR A 89 -9.49 5.05 -9.02
CA TYR A 89 -8.86 6.21 -9.65
C TYR A 89 -7.37 5.94 -9.78
N ILE A 90 -6.90 5.88 -11.02
CA ILE A 90 -5.48 5.81 -11.33
C ILE A 90 -4.99 7.25 -11.52
N TYR A 91 -4.22 7.74 -10.57
CA TYR A 91 -3.70 9.09 -10.61
C TYR A 91 -2.57 9.17 -11.64
N GLY A 92 -2.87 9.78 -12.78
CA GLY A 92 -1.92 10.23 -13.79
C GLY A 92 -1.57 11.70 -13.58
N ASP A 93 -0.32 12.04 -13.87
CA ASP A 93 0.28 13.38 -13.84
C ASP A 93 0.56 13.98 -12.46
N TYR A 94 1.81 13.75 -12.05
CA TYR A 94 2.51 14.46 -10.98
C TYR A 94 2.32 15.99 -11.10
N ASN A 95 1.73 16.60 -10.08
CA ASN A 95 1.73 18.05 -9.90
C ASN A 95 2.71 18.40 -8.76
N PRO A 96 3.85 19.07 -9.05
CA PRO A 96 4.85 19.44 -8.05
C PRO A 96 4.35 20.42 -6.97
N SER A 97 3.12 20.92 -7.09
CA SER A 97 2.50 21.88 -6.17
C SER A 97 1.66 21.24 -5.05
N MET A 98 1.52 19.91 -5.02
CA MET A 98 0.79 19.23 -3.93
C MET A 98 1.59 19.26 -2.62
N PRO A 99 0.96 19.60 -1.47
CA PRO A 99 1.64 19.53 -0.17
C PRO A 99 2.08 18.10 0.10
N PHE A 100 3.39 17.90 0.07
CA PHE A 100 4.08 16.63 0.18
C PHE A 100 4.66 16.52 1.59
N MET A 101 4.27 15.49 2.35
CA MET A 101 4.93 15.16 3.60
C MET A 101 6.13 14.25 3.30
N ASN A 102 7.31 14.84 3.13
CA ASN A 102 8.58 14.11 3.09
C ASN A 102 9.12 13.96 4.51
N GLU A 103 8.76 12.87 5.19
CA GLU A 103 9.48 12.49 6.40
C GLU A 103 10.69 11.65 6.00
N ASN A 104 11.89 12.05 6.43
CA ASN A 104 13.09 11.25 6.18
C ASN A 104 13.08 10.01 7.09
N PHE A 105 13.01 8.80 6.52
CA PHE A 105 13.05 7.50 7.21
C PHE A 105 14.42 6.78 7.10
N ASP A 106 15.45 7.42 6.57
CA ASP A 106 16.76 6.83 6.32
C ASP A 106 17.33 6.09 7.54
N ASN A 107 17.86 4.89 7.29
CA ASN A 107 18.46 3.99 8.27
C ASN A 107 17.49 3.46 9.35
N GLN A 108 16.19 3.74 9.24
CA GLN A 108 15.18 3.16 10.12
C GLN A 108 14.79 1.77 9.64
N ILE A 109 14.56 0.87 10.60
CA ILE A 109 13.96 -0.42 10.32
C ILE A 109 12.45 -0.21 10.24
N CYS A 110 11.90 -0.43 9.05
CA CYS A 110 10.49 -0.32 8.78
C CYS A 110 9.94 -1.70 8.40
N VAL A 111 8.63 -1.87 8.48
CA VAL A 111 7.95 -3.15 8.30
C VAL A 111 7.09 -3.05 7.06
N VAL A 112 7.26 -4.02 6.16
CA VAL A 112 6.24 -4.35 5.16
C VAL A 112 5.44 -5.51 5.68
N THR A 113 4.14 -5.43 5.44
CA THR A 113 3.16 -6.47 5.73
C THR A 113 2.37 -6.78 4.49
N GLY A 114 2.01 -8.03 4.28
CA GLY A 114 1.22 -8.44 3.13
C GLY A 114 1.08 -9.94 3.00
N TRP A 115 0.55 -10.36 1.86
CA TRP A 115 0.26 -11.75 1.53
C TRP A 115 0.98 -12.18 0.25
N GLY A 116 1.98 -11.43 -0.20
CA GLY A 116 2.74 -11.74 -1.39
C GLY A 116 3.43 -13.09 -1.32
N ASP A 117 3.78 -13.64 -2.47
CA ASP A 117 4.43 -14.95 -2.59
C ASP A 117 5.90 -14.92 -2.11
N ASP A 118 6.61 -16.04 -2.29
CA ASP A 118 8.03 -16.17 -1.97
C ASP A 118 8.90 -16.51 -3.20
N GLU A 119 8.42 -16.20 -4.41
CA GLU A 119 8.99 -16.54 -5.72
C GLU A 119 9.12 -18.04 -6.05
N THR A 120 8.64 -18.96 -5.20
CA THR A 120 8.84 -20.39 -5.46
C THR A 120 7.81 -20.95 -6.44
N ASP A 121 6.52 -20.66 -6.22
CA ASP A 121 5.40 -21.17 -7.01
C ASP A 121 4.42 -20.07 -7.46
N GLY A 122 4.67 -18.81 -7.08
CA GLY A 122 3.81 -17.67 -7.37
C GLY A 122 2.49 -17.68 -6.58
N ILE A 123 2.41 -18.48 -5.51
CA ILE A 123 1.20 -18.59 -4.69
C ILE A 123 1.29 -17.62 -3.51
N PRO A 124 0.30 -16.71 -3.35
CA PRO A 124 0.20 -15.84 -2.19
C PRO A 124 0.21 -16.59 -0.86
N GLN A 125 0.83 -15.99 0.14
CA GLN A 125 0.88 -16.54 1.49
C GLN A 125 -0.51 -16.56 2.10
N ARG A 126 -0.90 -17.72 2.66
CA ARG A 126 -2.24 -17.94 3.23
C ARG A 126 -2.59 -16.93 4.33
N PHE A 127 -1.62 -16.64 5.20
CA PHE A 127 -1.76 -15.75 6.34
C PHE A 127 -0.82 -14.56 6.21
N LEU A 128 -1.22 -13.42 6.77
CA LEU A 128 -0.47 -12.17 6.71
C LEU A 128 0.98 -12.39 7.20
N GLN A 129 1.92 -12.01 6.36
CA GLN A 129 3.36 -12.03 6.66
C GLN A 129 3.86 -10.63 6.98
N LYS A 130 5.06 -10.58 7.56
CA LYS A 130 5.77 -9.32 7.80
C LYS A 130 7.27 -9.48 7.61
N VAL A 131 7.89 -8.42 7.08
CA VAL A 131 9.34 -8.35 6.90
C VAL A 131 9.85 -6.99 7.37
N SER A 132 10.92 -7.00 8.17
CA SER A 132 11.58 -5.80 8.65
C SER A 132 12.79 -5.49 7.77
N ASN A 133 12.80 -4.31 7.17
CA ASN A 133 13.84 -3.87 6.25
C ASN A 133 14.33 -2.45 6.59
N PRO A 134 15.64 -2.18 6.45
CA PRO A 134 16.16 -0.84 6.59
C PRO A 134 15.78 0.00 5.37
N VAL A 135 15.23 1.18 5.61
CA VAL A 135 15.16 2.24 4.59
C VAL A 135 16.58 2.73 4.32
N GLN A 136 16.95 2.81 3.05
CA GLN A 136 18.27 3.25 2.62
C GLN A 136 18.26 4.74 2.28
N SER A 137 19.43 5.39 2.38
CA SER A 137 19.60 6.75 1.90
C SER A 137 19.41 6.84 0.39
N ASN A 138 19.03 8.01 -0.09
CA ASN A 138 18.86 8.28 -1.52
C ASN A 138 20.10 7.92 -2.35
N GLU A 139 21.31 8.17 -1.83
CA GLU A 139 22.58 7.79 -2.46
C GLU A 139 22.65 6.27 -2.71
N LYS A 140 22.38 5.46 -1.68
CA LYS A 140 22.40 4.00 -1.80
C LYS A 140 21.30 3.49 -2.73
N CYS A 141 20.12 4.10 -2.70
CA CYS A 141 19.06 3.76 -3.64
C CYS A 141 19.45 4.10 -5.08
N SER A 142 20.10 5.24 -5.30
CA SER A 142 20.59 5.68 -6.61
C SER A 142 21.62 4.69 -7.16
N ASP A 143 22.56 4.25 -6.31
CA ASP A 143 23.54 3.21 -6.65
C ASP A 143 22.88 1.88 -7.02
N SER A 144 21.91 1.41 -6.23
CA SER A 144 21.21 0.16 -6.49
C SER A 144 20.33 0.21 -7.74
N PHE A 145 19.68 1.34 -8.01
CA PHE A 145 18.81 1.53 -9.16
C PHE A 145 19.59 1.92 -10.44
N GLY A 146 20.88 2.23 -10.33
CA GLY A 146 21.71 2.65 -11.47
C GLY A 146 21.32 4.02 -12.04
N VAL A 147 20.78 4.91 -11.21
CA VAL A 147 20.35 6.26 -11.60
C VAL A 147 21.19 7.32 -10.89
N GLN A 148 21.23 8.54 -11.46
CA GLN A 148 22.00 9.63 -10.86
C GLN A 148 21.42 10.12 -9.52
N ALA A 149 20.10 10.14 -9.42
CA ALA A 149 19.38 10.52 -8.21
C ALA A 149 17.97 9.92 -8.24
N VAL A 150 17.54 9.37 -7.10
CA VAL A 150 16.17 8.91 -6.92
C VAL A 150 15.28 10.13 -6.61
N PRO A 151 14.09 10.27 -7.24
CA PRO A 151 13.17 11.38 -6.93
C PRO A 151 12.81 11.44 -5.44
N SER A 152 12.58 12.62 -4.89
CA SER A 152 12.30 12.81 -3.45
C SER A 152 11.05 12.10 -2.93
N MET A 153 10.14 11.70 -3.83
CA MET A 153 8.96 10.90 -3.54
C MET A 153 9.19 9.40 -3.59
N VAL A 154 10.40 8.96 -3.90
CA VAL A 154 10.80 7.56 -3.98
C VAL A 154 11.86 7.31 -2.93
N MET A 155 11.72 6.20 -2.21
CA MET A 155 12.76 5.65 -1.36
C MET A 155 12.92 4.17 -1.67
N CYS A 156 13.94 3.55 -1.09
CA CYS A 156 14.11 2.12 -1.18
C CYS A 156 14.37 1.50 0.20
N ALA A 157 13.95 0.26 0.37
CA ALA A 157 14.14 -0.49 1.61
C ALA A 157 14.63 -1.91 1.30
N GLY A 158 15.52 -2.42 2.13
CA GLY A 158 16.06 -3.77 1.97
C GLY A 158 17.53 -3.88 2.31
N PHE A 159 18.00 -5.10 2.48
CA PHE A 159 19.40 -5.36 2.77
C PHE A 159 20.20 -5.47 1.47
N LYS A 160 21.39 -4.86 1.41
CA LYS A 160 22.29 -4.98 0.24
C LYS A 160 22.62 -6.44 -0.11
N LYS A 161 22.67 -7.33 0.89
CA LYS A 161 22.90 -8.78 0.68
C LYS A 161 21.68 -9.54 0.16
N GLY A 162 20.51 -8.90 0.08
CA GLY A 162 19.23 -9.55 -0.21
C GLY A 162 18.75 -10.45 0.94
N GLY A 163 17.99 -11.48 0.58
CA GLY A 163 17.52 -12.57 1.44
C GLY A 163 16.18 -12.35 2.14
N LYS A 164 15.73 -11.10 2.31
CA LYS A 164 14.40 -10.76 2.85
C LYS A 164 13.89 -9.50 2.17
N ASN A 165 12.68 -9.55 1.62
CA ASN A 165 12.04 -8.41 1.00
C ASN A 165 10.52 -8.60 0.91
N SER A 166 9.82 -7.58 0.41
CA SER A 166 8.47 -7.72 -0.12
C SER A 166 8.50 -8.51 -1.43
N CYS A 167 7.37 -9.08 -1.83
CA CYS A 167 7.28 -9.85 -3.06
C CYS A 167 6.01 -9.58 -3.89
N HIS A 168 5.83 -10.31 -4.99
CA HIS A 168 4.64 -10.20 -5.82
C HIS A 168 3.38 -10.41 -4.98
N GLY A 169 2.37 -9.56 -5.14
CA GLY A 169 1.19 -9.51 -4.26
C GLY A 169 1.32 -8.56 -3.06
N ASP A 170 2.53 -8.25 -2.57
CA ASP A 170 2.72 -7.20 -1.55
C ASP A 170 2.66 -5.79 -2.13
N ASN A 171 2.80 -5.65 -3.45
CA ASN A 171 2.73 -4.39 -4.17
C ASN A 171 1.45 -3.61 -3.81
N GLY A 172 1.58 -2.31 -3.61
CA GLY A 172 0.52 -1.43 -3.12
C GLY A 172 0.26 -1.50 -1.61
N GLY A 173 0.80 -2.50 -0.91
CA GLY A 173 0.78 -2.61 0.54
C GLY A 173 1.64 -1.54 1.23
N PRO A 174 1.44 -1.33 2.55
CA PRO A 174 2.14 -0.32 3.31
C PRO A 174 3.58 -0.73 3.65
N LEU A 175 4.48 0.25 3.59
CA LEU A 175 5.67 0.30 4.43
C LEU A 175 5.35 1.18 5.64
N VAL A 176 5.39 0.62 6.84
CA VAL A 176 5.19 1.36 8.09
C VAL A 176 6.47 1.45 8.90
N CYS A 177 6.72 2.60 9.51
CA CYS A 177 7.86 2.83 10.38
C CYS A 177 7.36 3.24 11.77
N GLU A 178 7.93 2.64 12.82
CA GLU A 178 7.62 3.00 14.20
C GLU A 178 8.55 4.13 14.67
N ARG A 179 7.97 5.19 15.23
CA ARG A 179 8.70 6.26 15.92
C ARG A 179 8.02 6.59 17.23
N ASN A 180 8.74 6.49 18.34
CA ASN A 180 8.24 6.83 19.68
C ASN A 180 6.92 6.12 20.03
N GLY A 181 6.80 4.82 19.68
CA GLY A 181 5.60 4.02 19.93
C GLY A 181 4.44 4.29 18.95
N VAL A 182 4.68 5.04 17.88
CA VAL A 182 3.68 5.40 16.87
C VAL A 182 4.07 4.85 15.51
N TRP A 183 3.21 4.01 14.95
CA TRP A 183 3.35 3.52 13.57
C TRP A 183 2.88 4.58 12.58
N LYS A 184 3.75 4.95 11.65
CA LYS A 184 3.47 5.86 10.54
C LYS A 184 3.57 5.14 9.21
N LEU A 185 2.65 5.44 8.29
CA LEU A 185 2.77 5.05 6.89
C LEU A 185 3.90 5.86 6.24
N ALA A 186 5.01 5.18 5.92
CA ALA A 186 6.15 5.81 5.24
C ALA A 186 5.95 5.84 3.73
N GLY A 187 5.33 4.79 3.16
CA GLY A 187 5.04 4.72 1.74
C GLY A 187 4.26 3.48 1.33
N ILE A 188 4.01 3.35 0.04
CA ILE A 188 3.45 2.13 -0.56
C ILE A 188 4.51 1.37 -1.35
N VAL A 189 4.50 0.04 -1.24
CA VAL A 189 5.42 -0.85 -1.95
C VAL A 189 5.11 -0.81 -3.44
N SER A 190 6.13 -0.62 -4.28
CA SER A 190 5.97 -0.65 -5.74
C SER A 190 6.46 -1.97 -6.36
N GLY A 191 7.51 -2.56 -5.77
CA GLY A 191 8.21 -3.73 -6.32
C GLY A 191 9.72 -3.54 -6.21
N THR A 192 10.48 -4.28 -7.01
CA THR A 192 11.95 -4.18 -7.12
C THR A 192 12.34 -3.86 -8.56
N VAL A 193 13.59 -3.45 -8.81
CA VAL A 193 14.04 -3.09 -10.17
C VAL A 193 14.20 -4.33 -11.04
N SER A 194 14.68 -5.44 -10.48
CA SER A 194 14.83 -6.68 -11.26
C SER A 194 13.52 -7.45 -11.45
N GLY A 195 12.49 -7.11 -10.67
CA GLY A 195 11.29 -7.93 -10.52
C GLY A 195 11.48 -9.10 -9.55
N SER A 196 12.70 -9.40 -9.12
CA SER A 196 12.94 -10.42 -8.09
C SER A 196 12.75 -9.87 -6.69
N CYS A 197 12.28 -10.69 -5.76
CA CYS A 197 11.92 -10.22 -4.43
C CYS A 197 13.14 -10.05 -3.53
N ALA A 198 13.96 -11.07 -3.35
CA ALA A 198 15.02 -11.04 -2.32
C ALA A 198 16.46 -11.00 -2.88
N SER A 199 16.64 -10.48 -4.09
CA SER A 199 17.94 -10.43 -4.76
C SER A 199 18.96 -9.52 -4.07
N PRO A 200 20.26 -9.87 -4.07
CA PRO A 200 21.31 -8.96 -3.63
C PRO A 200 21.32 -7.67 -4.45
N ASN A 201 21.57 -6.55 -3.77
CA ASN A 201 21.61 -5.20 -4.35
C ASN A 201 20.32 -4.74 -5.04
N ASP A 202 19.18 -5.36 -4.73
CA ASP A 202 17.88 -4.99 -5.31
C ASP A 202 16.86 -4.67 -4.20
N PRO A 203 16.96 -3.47 -3.58
CA PRO A 203 16.02 -3.07 -2.54
C PRO A 203 14.64 -2.81 -3.15
N MET A 204 13.58 -3.03 -2.37
CA MET A 204 12.23 -2.67 -2.81
C MET A 204 12.13 -1.15 -2.97
N CYS A 205 11.44 -0.72 -4.00
CA CYS A 205 11.08 0.65 -4.30
C CYS A 205 9.76 1.02 -3.62
N ILE A 206 9.73 2.19 -2.99
CA ILE A 206 8.63 2.66 -2.14
C ILE A 206 8.29 4.09 -2.52
N HIS A 207 7.00 4.39 -2.62
CA HIS A 207 6.52 5.73 -2.93
C HIS A 207 5.98 6.45 -1.70
N GLN A 208 6.54 7.63 -1.42
CA GLN A 208 6.24 8.51 -0.29
C GLN A 208 5.13 9.53 -0.58
N GLY A 209 4.55 10.06 0.51
CA GLY A 209 4.11 11.45 0.65
C GLY A 209 2.96 11.99 -0.21
N VAL A 210 2.16 11.16 -0.88
CA VAL A 210 0.99 11.65 -1.66
C VAL A 210 -0.31 11.03 -1.15
N PHE A 211 -0.66 11.36 0.09
CA PHE A 211 -1.86 10.81 0.74
C PHE A 211 -2.91 11.87 1.11
N LEU A 212 -2.61 13.17 0.94
CA LEU A 212 -3.41 14.25 1.55
C LEU A 212 -4.23 15.10 0.57
N SER A 213 -3.75 15.38 -0.64
CA SER A 213 -4.43 16.28 -1.56
C SER A 213 -5.37 15.54 -2.51
N GLY A 214 -6.53 15.18 -1.97
CA GLY A 214 -7.63 14.54 -2.69
C GLY A 214 -8.72 14.02 -1.75
N LEU A 215 -8.50 14.13 -0.43
CA LEU A 215 -9.51 14.01 0.61
C LEU A 215 -9.83 15.45 1.05
N ASP A 216 -10.96 15.95 0.57
CA ASP A 216 -11.58 17.26 0.79
C ASP A 216 -11.14 18.45 -0.10
N ARG A 217 -12.12 19.01 -0.82
CA ARG A 217 -12.08 20.36 -1.43
C ARG A 217 -12.36 21.39 -0.34
N ARG A 218 -11.62 21.37 0.77
CA ARG A 218 -11.61 22.47 1.73
C ARG A 218 -10.18 22.79 2.09
N GLN A 219 -9.70 23.81 1.39
CA GLN A 219 -8.46 24.51 1.64
C GLN A 219 -8.35 24.91 3.13
N ASP A 220 -7.13 24.77 3.66
CA ASP A 220 -6.57 25.56 4.77
C ASP A 220 -6.86 25.17 6.24
N ALA A 221 -7.13 23.90 6.56
CA ALA A 221 -7.09 23.46 7.97
C ALA A 221 -6.30 22.14 8.16
N PRO A 222 -5.50 22.00 9.24
CA PRO A 222 -4.99 20.69 9.66
C PRO A 222 -6.17 19.79 9.97
N ILE A 223 -6.33 18.69 9.21
CA ILE A 223 -7.42 17.72 9.38
C ILE A 223 -7.45 17.27 10.84
N THR A 224 -8.46 17.73 11.56
CA THR A 224 -8.66 17.47 12.98
C THR A 224 -9.62 16.29 13.12
N VAL A 225 -9.16 15.22 13.78
CA VAL A 225 -9.89 13.97 14.00
C VAL A 225 -11.04 14.19 14.99
N GLY A 226 -12.27 13.81 14.60
CA GLY A 226 -13.43 13.72 15.48
C GLY A 226 -13.94 12.28 15.58
N TRP A 227 -14.22 11.83 16.81
CA TRP A 227 -14.67 10.48 17.15
C TRP A 227 -15.92 10.05 16.37
N HIS A 228 -15.79 9.06 15.48
CA HIS A 228 -16.91 8.23 15.05
C HIS A 228 -16.53 6.75 15.18
N SER A 229 -17.43 5.98 15.78
CA SER A 229 -17.42 4.53 15.75
C SER A 229 -17.40 4.07 14.30
N TYR A 230 -16.36 3.35 13.87
CA TYR A 230 -16.23 2.87 12.50
C TYR A 230 -17.26 1.77 12.24
N TRP A 231 -18.37 2.14 11.64
CA TRP A 231 -19.19 1.21 10.89
C TRP A 231 -18.58 1.15 9.50
N ILE A 232 -17.98 0.02 9.12
CA ILE A 232 -17.91 -0.32 7.70
C ILE A 232 -19.37 -0.48 7.29
N ASN A 233 -20.00 0.61 6.85
CA ASN A 233 -21.32 0.53 6.26
C ASN A 233 -21.21 -0.46 5.10
N ASN A 234 -22.28 -1.22 4.83
CA ASN A 234 -22.42 -2.14 3.70
C ASN A 234 -22.33 -1.46 2.30
N ASN A 235 -21.66 -0.31 2.24
CA ASN A 235 -21.43 0.55 1.10
C ASN A 235 -20.04 0.26 0.54
N LYS A 236 -19.98 0.08 -0.78
CA LYS A 236 -18.80 -0.20 -1.58
C LYS A 236 -17.58 0.69 -1.23
N MET A 237 -16.37 0.16 -1.35
CA MET A 237 -15.11 0.89 -1.16
C MET A 237 -14.67 1.60 -2.45
N LYS A 238 -13.88 2.67 -2.36
CA LYS A 238 -13.19 3.28 -3.50
C LYS A 238 -11.68 3.08 -3.39
N ILE A 239 -11.03 2.84 -4.51
CA ILE A 239 -9.57 2.70 -4.55
C ILE A 239 -8.95 3.93 -5.20
N LYS A 240 -7.90 4.46 -4.58
CA LYS A 240 -6.96 5.38 -5.23
C LYS A 240 -5.65 4.64 -5.47
N SER A 241 -5.15 4.75 -6.68
CA SER A 241 -3.84 4.27 -7.07
C SER A 241 -3.06 5.38 -7.75
N LYS A 242 -1.74 5.26 -7.81
CA LYS A 242 -0.87 6.28 -8.41
C LYS A 242 0.14 5.64 -9.33
N VAL A 243 0.29 6.20 -10.54
CA VAL A 243 1.26 5.76 -11.55
C VAL A 243 2.66 6.06 -11.06
N LEU A 244 3.46 5.02 -10.94
CA LEU A 244 4.69 5.03 -10.18
C LEU A 244 5.69 4.10 -10.87
N LEU A 245 6.59 4.71 -11.65
CA LEU A 245 7.75 4.01 -12.19
C LEU A 245 8.88 4.12 -11.17
N CYS A 246 9.40 2.97 -10.79
CA CYS A 246 10.80 2.80 -10.43
C CYS A 246 11.56 2.67 -11.76
#